data_AF-A0A7W1Z540-F1
#
_entry.id   AF-A0A7W1Z540-F1
#
_cell.length_a   1.000
_cell.length_b   1.000
_cell.length_c   1.000
_cell.angle_alpha   90.00
_cell.angle_beta   90.00
_cell.angle_gamma   90.00
#
_symmetry.space_group_name_H-M   'P 1'
#
loop_
_entity.id
_entity.type
_entity.pdbx_description
1 polymer ?
#
loop_
_entity_poly.entity_id
_entity_poly.type
_entity_poly.pdbx_seq_one_letter_code
_entity_poly.pdbx_strand_id
1 'polypeptide(L)' 'LAERRMSLELSPAAVADLAARGYDQVYGARPLKRLLQQEIETPLSRLIIQGKAADGQRIVGDLVDGKFVLTAQEKVEV' A
#
# COMPACT_ATOMS: atom_id res chain seq x y z
N LEU A 1 -8.06 10.65 -2.45
CA LEU A 1 -6.83 10.44 -1.65
C LEU A 1 -6.15 11.74 -1.21
N ALA A 2 -6.14 12.81 -2.01
CA ALA A 2 -5.49 14.09 -1.65
C ALA A 2 -6.12 14.82 -0.43
N GLU A 3 -7.31 14.43 0.02
CA GLU A 3 -7.99 15.04 1.19
C GLU A 3 -7.76 14.29 2.51
N ARG A 4 -7.11 13.12 2.48
CA ARG A 4 -6.80 12.36 3.69
C ARG A 4 -5.29 12.26 3.78
N ARG A 5 -4.69 12.94 4.77
CA ARG A 5 -3.23 13.09 4.98
C ARG A 5 -2.55 11.76 5.35
N MET A 6 -2.78 10.70 4.60
CA MET A 6 -2.19 9.39 4.83
C MET A 6 -0.90 9.29 4.02
N SER A 7 0.19 8.93 4.69
CA SER A 7 1.48 8.67 4.05
C SER A 7 1.61 7.19 3.79
N LEU A 8 1.86 6.80 2.53
CA LEU A 8 2.13 5.41 2.20
C LEU A 8 3.64 5.21 2.05
N GLU A 9 4.17 4.22 2.75
CA GLU A 9 5.51 3.70 2.54
C GLU A 9 5.48 2.24 2.11
N LEU A 10 6.43 1.86 1.27
CA LEU A 10 6.59 0.49 0.80
C LEU A 10 8.01 0.06 1.08
N SER A 11 8.19 -1.14 1.62
CA SER A 11 9.51 -1.73 1.77
C SER A 11 10.11 -2.06 0.39
N PRO A 12 11.45 -2.12 0.24
CA PRO A 12 12.09 -2.48 -1.02
C PRO A 12 11.63 -3.86 -1.53
N ALA A 13 11.38 -4.81 -0.62
CA ALA A 13 10.87 -6.14 -0.96
C ALA A 13 9.44 -6.06 -1.52
N ALA A 14 8.57 -5.27 -0.90
CA ALA A 14 7.23 -5.04 -1.40
C ALA A 14 7.23 -4.32 -2.77
N VAL A 15 8.13 -3.35 -2.97
CA VAL A 15 8.28 -2.67 -4.27
C VAL A 15 8.73 -3.66 -5.35
N ALA A 16 9.70 -4.53 -5.06
CA ALA A 16 10.17 -5.53 -6.01
C ALA A 16 9.07 -6.53 -6.38
N ASP A 17 8.28 -7.00 -5.40
CA ASP A 17 7.16 -7.91 -5.62
C ASP A 17 6.02 -7.25 -6.42
N LEU A 18 5.64 -6.02 -6.05
CA LEU A 18 4.63 -5.24 -6.79
C LEU A 18 5.11 -4.92 -8.20
N ALA A 19 6.40 -4.62 -8.38
CA ALA A 19 7.01 -4.46 -9.70
C ALA A 19 6.93 -5.76 -10.49
N ALA A 20 7.29 -6.91 -9.93
CA ALA A 20 7.19 -8.20 -10.60
C ALA A 20 5.74 -8.56 -10.98
N ARG A 21 4.76 -8.25 -10.12
CA ARG A 21 3.34 -8.52 -10.35
C ARG A 21 2.65 -7.51 -11.27
N GLY A 22 3.08 -6.25 -11.24
CA GLY A 22 2.48 -5.14 -11.97
C GLY A 22 3.19 -4.78 -13.27
N TYR A 23 4.35 -5.37 -13.53
CA TYR A 23 5.07 -5.24 -14.78
C TYR A 23 4.47 -6.16 -15.83
N ASP A 24 3.78 -5.56 -16.79
CA ASP A 24 3.28 -6.27 -17.96
C ASP A 24 4.16 -5.90 -19.16
N GLN A 25 4.73 -6.92 -19.83
CA GLN A 25 5.58 -6.74 -21.02
C GLN A 25 4.87 -5.94 -22.14
N VAL A 26 3.54 -5.95 -22.17
CA VAL A 26 2.72 -5.30 -23.18
C VAL A 26 2.32 -3.87 -22.79
N TYR A 27 2.12 -3.60 -21.49
CA TYR A 27 1.57 -2.31 -21.00
C TYR A 27 2.54 -1.45 -20.17
N GLY A 28 3.77 -1.92 -19.93
CA GLY A 28 4.76 -1.20 -19.13
C GLY A 28 4.26 -0.94 -17.71
N ALA A 29 4.50 0.25 -17.16
CA ALA A 29 4.10 0.59 -15.78
C ALA A 29 2.63 1.02 -15.61
N ARG A 30 1.78 0.97 -16.65
CA ARG A 30 0.37 1.36 -16.54
C ARG A 30 -0.48 0.46 -15.61
N PRO A 31 -0.30 -0.87 -15.60
CA PRO A 31 -1.02 -1.76 -14.68
C PRO A 31 -0.61 -1.55 -13.22
N LEU A 32 0.62 -1.10 -12.95
CA LEU A 32 1.12 -0.86 -11.59
C LEU A 32 0.22 0.07 -10.79
N LYS A 33 -0.26 1.16 -11.38
CA LYS A 33 -1.14 2.10 -10.68
C LYS A 33 -2.47 1.45 -10.25
N ARG A 34 -3.00 0.54 -11.06
CA ARG A 34 -4.25 -0.17 -10.79
C ARG A 34 -4.05 -1.30 -9.77
N LEU A 35 -2.95 -2.05 -9.89
CA LEU A 35 -2.56 -3.06 -8.90
C LEU A 35 -2.38 -2.39 -7.54
N LEU A 36 -1.68 -1.26 -7.49
CA LEU A 36 -1.46 -0.50 -6.26
C LEU A 36 -2.78 0.00 -5.66
N GLN A 37 -3.72 0.49 -6.47
CA GLN A 37 -5.07 0.83 -5.97
C GLN A 37 -5.79 -0.39 -5.41
N GLN A 38 -5.82 -1.53 -6.09
CA GLN A 38 -6.53 -2.70 -5.57
C GLN A 38 -5.89 -3.25 -4.29
N GLU A 39 -4.56 -3.37 -4.29
CA GLU A 39 -3.78 -3.92 -3.18
C GLU A 39 -3.72 -2.96 -1.99
N ILE A 40 -3.90 -1.65 -2.18
CA ILE A 40 -3.82 -0.66 -1.09
C ILE A 40 -5.18 -0.10 -0.70
N GLU A 41 -6.00 0.33 -1.65
CA GLU A 41 -7.31 0.93 -1.38
C GLU A 41 -8.30 -0.07 -0.76
N THR A 42 -8.26 -1.35 -1.19
CA THR A 42 -9.15 -2.39 -0.65
C THR A 42 -8.80 -2.71 0.81
N PRO A 43 -7.54 -3.03 1.17
CA PRO A 43 -7.20 -3.30 2.57
C PRO A 43 -7.29 -2.05 3.42
N LEU A 44 -6.93 -0.88 2.90
CA LEU A 44 -7.04 0.38 3.63
C LEU A 44 -8.49 0.70 3.98
N SER A 45 -9.42 0.55 3.03
CA SER A 45 -10.86 0.72 3.30
C SER A 45 -11.34 -0.23 4.39
N ARG A 46 -10.88 -1.49 4.37
CA ARG A 46 -11.20 -2.47 5.40
C ARG A 46 -10.62 -2.08 6.77
N LEU A 47 -9.39 -1.58 6.82
CA LEU A 47 -8.75 -1.13 8.06
C LEU A 47 -9.44 0.11 8.64
N ILE A 48 -9.88 1.05 7.78
CA ILE A 48 -10.66 2.22 8.19
C ILE A 48 -12.00 1.79 8.79
N ILE A 49 -12.73 0.88 8.13
CA ILE A 49 -14.01 0.35 8.64
C ILE A 49 -13.81 -0.40 9.97
N GLN A 50 -12.67 -1.08 10.14
CA GLN A 50 -12.32 -1.76 11.40
C GLN A 50 -11.83 -0.80 12.50
N GLY A 51 -11.69 0.51 12.23
CA GLY A 51 -11.14 1.49 13.17
C GLY A 51 -9.64 1.34 13.42
N LYS A 52 -8.93 0.57 12.59
CA LYS A 52 -7.48 0.32 12.70
C LYS A 52 -6.63 1.30 11.88
N ALA A 53 -7.23 1.98 10.91
CA ALA A 53 -6.59 3.02 10.13
C ALA A 53 -7.35 4.35 10.29
N ALA A 54 -6.67 5.38 10.77
CA ALA A 54 -7.19 6.72 11.01
C ALA A 54 -6.50 7.76 10.12
N ASP A 55 -7.18 8.88 9.91
CA ASP A 55 -6.64 10.01 9.15
C ASP A 55 -5.34 10.54 9.78
N GLY A 56 -4.28 10.67 8.98
CA GLY A 56 -2.94 11.09 9.44
C GLY A 56 -1.97 9.96 9.76
N GLN A 57 -2.40 8.69 9.74
CA GLN A 57 -1.52 7.55 9.97
C GLN A 57 -0.64 7.24 8.76
N ARG A 58 0.50 6.60 9.05
CA ARG A 58 1.41 6.08 8.03
C ARG A 58 1.01 4.64 7.73
N ILE A 59 0.74 4.36 6.47
CA ILE A 59 0.48 3.01 5.99
C ILE A 59 1.80 2.44 5.48
N VAL A 60 2.23 1.32 6.03
CA VAL A 60 3.44 0.60 5.62
C VAL A 60 3.02 -0.68 4.92
N GLY A 61 3.39 -0.80 3.64
CA GLY A 61 3.26 -2.03 2.87
C GLY A 61 4.57 -2.81 2.90
N ASP A 62 4.50 -4.06 3.36
CA ASP A 62 5.66 -4.95 3.43
C ASP A 62 5.35 -6.32 2.82
N LEU A 63 6.40 -7.09 2.55
CA LEU A 63 6.29 -8.44 2.02
C LEU A 63 6.66 -9.44 3.11
N VAL A 64 5.66 -10.15 3.64
CA VAL A 64 5.83 -11.16 4.69
C VAL A 64 5.40 -12.51 4.13
N ASP A 65 6.28 -13.52 4.17
CA ASP A 65 6.02 -14.87 3.65
C ASP A 65 5.54 -14.89 2.18
N GLY A 66 6.07 -13.97 1.35
CA GLY A 66 5.68 -13.84 -0.06
C GLY A 66 4.27 -13.28 -0.27
N LYS A 67 3.66 -12.72 0.77
CA LYS A 67 2.37 -12.02 0.70
C LYS A 67 2.57 -10.55 1.02
N PHE A 68 1.95 -9.70 0.20
CA PHE A 68 1.93 -8.27 0.46
C PHE A 68 0.95 -7.98 1.61
N VAL A 69 1.44 -7.30 2.64
CA VAL A 69 0.70 -6.99 3.86
C VAL A 69 0.76 -5.51 4.12
N LEU A 70 -0.38 -4.92 4.48
CA LEU A 70 -0.48 -3.51 4.83
C LEU A 70 -0.72 -3.37 6.32
N THR A 71 0.08 -2.52 6.94
CA THR A 71 0.02 -2.23 8.36
C THR A 71 -0.13 -0.74 8.56
N ALA A 72 -1.14 -0.32 9.32
CA ALA A 72 -1.25 1.07 9.75
C ALA A 72 -0.36 1.27 10.97
N GLN A 73 0.58 2.22 10.86
CA GLN A 73 1.42 2.67 11.94
C GLN A 73 1.03 4.10 12.32
N GLU A 74 0.97 4.36 13.63
CA GLU A 74 0.89 5.73 14.12
C GLU A 74 2.12 6.50 13.66
N LYS A 75 1.91 7.73 13.21
CA LYS A 75 2.97 8.61 12.77
C LYS A 75 3.79 8.97 14.03
N VAL A 76 4.87 8.23 14.29
CA VAL A 76 5.84 8.60 15.32
C VAL A 76 6.60 9.80 14.79
N GLU A 77 6.15 10.99 15.16
CA GLU A 77 6.88 12.22 14.94
C GLU A 77 8.09 12.20 15.90
N VAL A 78 9.29 12.00 15.33
CA VAL A 78 10.57 12.11 16.04
C VAL A 78 11.09 13.53 15.89
#